data_AF-A0A1G9GBZ3-F1
#
_entry.id   AF-A0A1G9GBZ3-F1
#
_cell.length_a   1.000
_cell.length_b   1.000
_cell.length_c   1.000
_cell.angle_alpha   90.00
_cell.angle_beta   90.00
_cell.angle_gamma   90.00
#
_symmetry.space_group_name_H-M   'P 1'
#
loop_
_entity.id
_entity.type
_entity.pdbx_description
1 polymer ?
#
loop_
_entity_poly.entity_id
_entity_poly.type
_entity_poly.pdbx_seq_one_letter_code
_entity_poly.pdbx_strand_id
1 'polypeptide(L)' 'MDLYWLMMALVVPAVTVVVFARLTRNKYVAVILTFILYGVSIYRGFYNSEWVIYLDAISLVIGYILVELYNIDQVEEE' A
#
# COMPACT_ATOMS: atom_id res chain seq x y z
N MET A 1 -10.74 -0.87 -20.98
CA MET A 1 -9.85 0.13 -20.34
C MET A 1 -9.68 -0.14 -18.84
N ASP A 2 -10.11 -1.32 -18.36
CA ASP A 2 -10.24 -1.61 -16.93
C ASP A 2 -9.02 -2.36 -16.37
N LEU A 3 -8.27 -3.04 -17.24
CA LEU A 3 -7.05 -3.76 -16.86
C LEU A 3 -5.98 -2.83 -16.26
N TYR A 4 -5.83 -1.62 -16.81
CA TYR A 4 -4.87 -0.63 -16.30
C TYR A 4 -5.17 -0.25 -14.84
N TRP A 5 -6.44 -0.03 -14.51
CA TRP A 5 -6.87 0.31 -13.15
C TRP A 5 -6.62 -0.84 -12.17
N LEU A 6 -6.85 -2.08 -12.58
CA LEU A 6 -6.57 -3.27 -11.75
C LEU A 6 -5.06 -3.46 -11.52
N MET A 7 -4.23 -3.23 -12.54
CA MET A 7 -2.77 -3.30 -12.41
C MET A 7 -2.23 -2.22 -11.47
N MET A 8 -2.75 -0.99 -11.57
CA MET A 8 -2.40 0.11 -10.69
C MET A 8 -2.78 -0.20 -9.24
N ALA A 9 -3.96 -0.74 -9.00
CA ALA A 9 -4.42 -1.11 -7.66
C ALA A 9 -3.59 -2.21 -7.00
N LEU A 10 -2.96 -3.07 -7.79
CA LEU A 10 -2.08 -4.09 -7.24
C LEU A 10 -0.70 -3.54 -6.85
N VAL A 11 -0.21 -2.52 -7.55
CA VAL A 11 1.16 -2.01 -7.39
C VAL A 11 1.23 -0.82 -6.44
N VAL A 12 0.30 0.12 -6.56
CA VAL A 12 0.37 1.42 -5.87
C VAL A 12 0.33 1.28 -4.35
N PRO A 13 -0.60 0.53 -3.73
CA PRO A 13 -0.65 0.38 -2.28
C PRO A 13 0.59 -0.33 -1.73
N ALA A 14 0.99 -1.44 -2.35
CA ALA A 14 2.17 -2.21 -1.93
C ALA A 14 3.45 -1.36 -1.94
N VAL A 15 3.70 -0.61 -3.03
CA VAL A 15 4.85 0.29 -3.12
C VAL A 15 4.77 1.40 -2.07
N THR A 16 3.58 1.96 -1.84
CA THR A 16 3.39 3.01 -0.84
C THR A 16 3.72 2.52 0.57
N VAL A 17 3.29 1.29 0.93
CA VAL A 17 3.65 0.67 2.22
C VAL A 17 5.15 0.51 2.36
N VAL A 18 5.85 0.01 1.33
CA VAL A 18 7.31 -0.16 1.35
C VAL A 18 8.03 1.17 1.52
N VAL A 19 7.63 2.19 0.77
CA VAL A 19 8.22 3.54 0.86
C VAL A 19 8.00 4.13 2.25
N PHE A 20 6.77 4.08 2.78
CA PHE A 20 6.51 4.60 4.12
C PHE A 20 7.20 3.80 5.22
N ALA A 21 7.35 2.49 5.07
CA ALA A 21 8.10 1.68 6.03
C ALA A 21 9.56 2.12 6.08
N ARG A 22 10.13 2.44 4.93
CA ARG A 22 11.49 2.99 4.83
C ARG A 22 11.60 4.39 5.45
N LEU A 23 10.65 5.29 5.20
CA LEU A 23 10.68 6.66 5.74
C LEU A 23 10.44 6.71 7.26
N THR A 24 9.53 5.89 7.77
CA THR A 24 9.11 5.92 9.18
C THR A 24 9.91 4.98 10.06
N ARG A 25 10.73 4.10 9.47
CA ARG A 25 11.40 2.98 10.13
C ARG A 25 10.46 2.15 11.01
N ASN A 26 9.17 2.12 10.65
CA ASN A 26 8.14 1.41 11.38
C ASN A 26 7.07 0.87 10.43
N LYS A 27 7.05 -0.46 10.30
CA LYS A 27 6.12 -1.18 9.41
C LYS A 27 4.64 -0.91 9.74
N TYR A 28 4.29 -0.73 11.01
CA TYR A 28 2.91 -0.48 11.44
C TYR A 28 2.45 0.93 11.08
N VAL A 29 3.32 1.93 11.28
CA VAL A 29 3.02 3.32 10.92
C VAL A 29 2.83 3.44 9.41
N ALA A 30 3.65 2.75 8.63
CA ALA A 30 3.54 2.72 7.17
C ALA A 30 2.18 2.18 6.70
N VAL A 31 1.76 1.03 7.22
CA VAL A 31 0.47 0.40 6.92
C VAL A 31 -0.69 1.33 7.25
N ILE A 32 -0.68 1.97 8.43
CA ILE A 32 -1.74 2.88 8.85
C ILE A 32 -1.81 4.11 7.92
N LEU A 33 -0.67 4.70 7.57
CA LEU A 33 -0.64 5.85 6.67
C LEU A 33 -1.16 5.51 5.27
N THR A 34 -0.78 4.35 4.72
CA THR A 34 -1.30 3.89 3.43
C THR A 34 -2.80 3.60 3.52
N PHE A 35 -3.28 3.00 4.61
CA PHE A 35 -4.71 2.76 4.83
C PHE A 35 -5.52 4.06 4.89
N ILE A 36 -5.00 5.10 5.54
CA ILE A 36 -5.65 6.43 5.60
C ILE A 36 -5.72 7.05 4.21
N LEU A 37 -4.62 7.07 3.45
CA LEU A 37 -4.61 7.61 2.08
C LEU A 37 -5.63 6.89 1.19
N TYR A 38 -5.66 5.57 1.31
CA TYR A 38 -6.61 4.73 0.60
C TYR A 38 -8.08 5.02 1.01
N GLY A 39 -8.37 5.14 2.31
CA GLY A 39 -9.69 5.51 2.80
C GLY A 39 -10.15 6.90 2.31
N VAL A 40 -9.24 7.88 2.26
CA VAL A 40 -9.51 9.20 1.68
C VAL A 40 -9.78 9.12 0.18
N SER A 41 -9.07 8.24 -0.55
CA SER A 41 -9.30 7.99 -1.97
C SER A 41 -10.71 7.45 -2.23
N ILE A 42 -11.19 6.51 -1.40
CA ILE A 42 -12.56 5.97 -1.48
C ILE A 42 -13.58 7.08 -1.21
N TYR A 43 -13.38 7.88 -0.16
CA TYR A 43 -14.28 8.98 0.19
C TYR A 43 -14.42 10.01 -0.93
N ARG A 44 -13.34 10.26 -1.68
CA ARG A 44 -13.34 11.15 -2.85
C ARG A 44 -14.02 10.56 -4.09
N GLY A 45 -14.35 9.27 -4.11
CA GLY A 45 -15.00 8.61 -5.24
C GLY A 45 -14.09 8.40 -6.45
N PHE A 46 -12.77 8.29 -6.26
CA PHE A 46 -11.82 8.06 -7.37
C PHE A 46 -11.87 6.64 -7.97
N TYR A 47 -12.72 5.76 -7.44
CA TYR A 47 -12.80 4.36 -7.85
C TYR A 47 -13.86 4.16 -8.93
N ASN A 48 -13.43 3.63 -10.08
CA ASN A 48 -14.31 3.27 -11.20
C ASN A 48 -15.06 1.94 -10.97
N SER A 49 -14.60 1.09 -10.04
CA SER A 49 -15.19 -0.23 -9.78
C SER A 49 -14.87 -0.71 -8.36
N GLU A 50 -15.83 -1.37 -7.72
CA GLU A 50 -15.70 -1.98 -6.39
C GLU A 50 -14.60 -3.06 -6.34
N TRP A 51 -14.30 -3.72 -7.45
CA TRP A 51 -13.23 -4.72 -7.53
C TRP A 51 -11.84 -4.14 -7.30
N VAL A 52 -11.62 -2.88 -7.70
CA VAL A 52 -10.35 -2.18 -7.52
C VAL A 52 -10.10 -1.93 -6.03
N ILE A 53 -11.17 -1.67 -5.26
CA ILE A 53 -11.11 -1.50 -3.80
C ILE A 53 -10.61 -2.80 -3.14
N TYR A 54 -11.20 -3.95 -3.46
CA TYR A 54 -10.74 -5.22 -2.90
C TYR A 54 -9.28 -5.56 -3.24
N LEU A 55 -8.86 -5.27 -4.48
CA LEU A 55 -7.46 -5.49 -4.88
C LEU A 55 -6.48 -4.55 -4.17
N ASP A 56 -6.86 -3.30 -3.94
CA ASP A 56 -6.04 -2.37 -3.17
C ASP A 56 -5.79 -2.88 -1.75
N ALA A 57 -6.83 -3.45 -1.11
CA ALA A 57 -6.70 -4.03 0.23
C ALA A 57 -5.74 -5.24 0.24
N ILE A 58 -5.83 -6.11 -0.77
CA ILE A 58 -4.90 -7.25 -0.92
C ILE A 58 -3.46 -6.75 -1.16
N SER A 59 -3.29 -5.75 -2.02
CA SER A 59 -2.00 -5.13 -2.31
C SER A 59 -1.35 -4.54 -1.05
N LEU A 60 -2.14 -3.91 -0.19
CA LEU A 60 -1.66 -3.36 1.07
C LEU A 60 -1.08 -4.46 1.97
N VAL A 61 -1.76 -5.61 2.06
CA VAL A 61 -1.26 -6.79 2.80
C VAL A 61 0.02 -7.34 2.16
N ILE A 62 0.09 -7.42 0.83
CA ILE A 62 1.32 -7.81 0.12
C ILE A 62 2.46 -6.85 0.44
N GLY A 63 2.21 -5.54 0.44
CA GLY A 63 3.19 -4.52 0.83
C GLY A 63 3.72 -4.72 2.24
N TYR A 64 2.85 -5.02 3.19
CA TYR A 64 3.25 -5.36 4.56
C TYR A 64 4.13 -6.61 4.61
N ILE A 65 3.75 -7.67 3.90
CA ILE A 65 4.54 -8.92 3.82
C ILE A 65 5.92 -8.65 3.21
N LEU A 66 6.02 -7.81 2.17
CA LEU A 66 7.30 -7.44 1.58
C LEU A 66 8.19 -6.70 2.58
N VAL A 67 7.64 -5.74 3.33
CA VAL A 67 8.38 -5.02 4.36
C VAL A 67 8.90 -5.98 5.43
N GLU A 68 8.08 -6.93 5.88
CA GLU A 68 8.44 -7.94 6.87
C GLU A 68 9.53 -8.90 6.33
N LEU A 69 9.33 -9.43 5.13
CA LEU A 69 10.22 -10.43 4.51
C LEU A 69 11.64 -9.87 4.30
N TYR A 70 11.73 -8.60 3.91
CA TYR A 70 13.00 -7.92 3.64
C TYR A 70 13.50 -7.07 4.81
N ASN A 71 12.80 -7.07 5.96
CA ASN A 71 13.14 -6.27 7.14
C ASN A 71 13.41 -4.78 6.81
N ILE A 72 12.61 -4.19 5.92
CA ILE A 72 12.86 -2.85 5.34
C ILE A 72 12.81 -1.74 6.41
N ASP A 73 12.05 -1.97 7.49
CA ASP A 73 11.96 -1.06 8.63
C ASP A 73 13.18 -1.12 9.57
N GLN A 74 13.95 -2.21 9.52
CA GLN A 74 15.06 -2.51 10.45
C GLN A 74 16.45 -2.22 9.88
N VAL A 75 16.58 -1.65 8.68
CA VAL A 75 17.90 -1.42 8.09
C VAL A 75 18.79 -0.68 9.07
N GLU A 76 19.86 -1.37 9.47
CA GLU A 76 20.94 -0.84 10.29
C GLU A 76 21.42 0.46 9.62
N GLU A 77 21.36 1.54 10.38
CA GLU A 77 22.15 2.72 10.06
C GLU A 77 23.60 2.31 10.27
N GLU A 78 24.25 1.82 9.20
CA GLU A 78 25.72 1.84 9.12
C GLU A 78 26.23 3.29 9.10
#